data_AF-A0A933FVL6-F1
#
_entry.id   AF-A0A933FVL6-F1
#
_cell.length_a   1.000
_cell.length_b   1.000
_cell.length_c   1.000
_cell.angle_alpha   90.00
_cell.angle_beta   90.00
_cell.angle_gamma   90.00
#
_symmetry.space_group_name_H-M   'P 1'
#
loop_
_entity.id
_entity.type
_entity.pdbx_description
1 polymer ?
#
loop_
_entity_poly.entity_id
_entity_poly.type
_entity_poly.pdbx_seq_one_letter_code
_entity_poly.pdbx_strand_id
1 'polypeptide(L)'
;MALLDIVDPDRDRSKFTLAQQRQAIKVEQAWRKRGLPEGFVDDGDVHIRREPGSGVVYISNKAQQMAMLNEGRIELYWQCPGCRNEGFKNTLIHTLGCSYETKPFGLSGSLVPPPV
;
A
#
# COMPACT_ATOMS: atom_id res chain seq x y z
N MET A 1 -5.15 18.24 19.89
CA MET A 1 -5.46 16.82 20.17
C MET A 1 -6.91 16.60 19.78
N ALA A 2 -7.17 16.06 18.59
CA ALA A 2 -8.53 15.81 18.14
C ALA A 2 -8.77 14.30 18.11
N LEU A 3 -9.77 13.87 18.89
CA LEU A 3 -10.43 12.58 18.79
C LEU A 3 -10.83 12.33 17.33
N LEU A 4 -10.50 11.15 16.82
CA LEU A 4 -11.17 10.56 15.67
C LEU A 4 -11.60 9.14 16.04
N ASP A 5 -12.55 9.08 16.98
CA ASP A 5 -13.48 7.96 17.18
C ASP A 5 -14.48 7.94 16.01
N ILE A 6 -14.00 7.62 14.81
CA ILE A 6 -14.83 6.99 13.81
C ILE A 6 -14.47 5.51 13.93
N VAL A 7 -15.35 4.76 14.59
CA VAL A 7 -15.24 3.31 14.81
C VAL A 7 -15.36 2.60 13.46
N ASP A 8 -14.28 2.66 12.68
CA ASP A 8 -13.99 1.67 11.66
C ASP A 8 -13.37 0.47 12.41
N PRO A 9 -13.98 -0.72 12.36
CA PRO A 9 -13.49 -1.88 13.10
C PRO A 9 -12.07 -2.30 12.69
N ASP A 10 -11.56 -1.82 11.55
CA ASP A 10 -10.20 -2.01 11.05
C ASP A 10 -9.21 -0.95 11.57
N ARG A 11 -9.71 0.23 11.97
CA ARG A 11 -8.94 1.27 12.69
C ARG A 11 -8.78 0.98 14.18
N ASP A 12 -9.58 0.07 14.72
CA ASP A 12 -9.53 -0.30 16.13
C ASP A 12 -8.25 -1.13 16.43
N ARG A 13 -7.18 -0.41 16.77
CA ARG A 13 -5.87 -1.00 17.13
C ARG A 13 -5.92 -1.84 18.41
N SER A 14 -7.01 -1.81 19.19
CA SER A 14 -7.16 -2.68 20.36
C SER A 14 -7.27 -4.16 19.98
N LYS A 15 -7.68 -4.46 18.74
CA LYS A 15 -7.76 -5.82 18.19
C LYS A 15 -6.44 -6.34 17.62
N PHE A 16 -5.39 -5.50 17.64
CA PHE A 16 -4.08 -5.87 17.14
C PHE A 16 -3.36 -6.64 18.23
N THR A 17 -2.67 -7.73 17.86
CA THR A 17 -1.71 -8.37 18.75
C THR A 17 -0.55 -7.41 19.05
N LEU A 18 0.21 -7.66 20.13
CA LEU A 18 1.39 -6.83 20.45
C LEU A 18 2.40 -6.75 19.29
N ALA A 19 2.54 -7.82 18.50
CA ALA A 19 3.38 -7.82 17.31
C ALA A 19 2.85 -6.87 16.23
N GLN A 20 1.53 -6.89 15.99
CA GLN A 20 0.86 -6.02 15.02
C GLN A 20 0.89 -4.55 15.46
N GLN A 21 0.73 -4.28 16.75
CA GLN A 21 0.88 -2.92 17.29
C GLN A 21 2.30 -2.40 17.07
N ARG A 22 3.33 -3.22 17.34
CA ARG A 22 4.73 -2.86 17.06
C ARG A 22 4.96 -2.61 15.57
N GLN A 23 4.33 -3.39 14.69
CA GLN A 23 4.42 -3.18 13.25
C GLN A 23 3.71 -1.88 12.82
N ALA A 24 2.52 -1.60 13.34
CA ALA A 24 1.80 -0.36 13.10
C ALA A 24 2.61 0.87 13.52
N ILE A 25 3.29 0.81 14.67
CA ILE A 25 4.19 1.88 15.13
C ILE A 25 5.34 2.09 14.13
N LYS A 26 5.96 1.00 13.65
CA LYS A 26 7.04 1.10 12.64
C LYS A 26 6.54 1.70 11.33
N VAL A 27 5.36 1.28 10.88
CA VAL A 27 4.71 1.83 9.68
C VAL A 27 4.44 3.32 9.85
N GLU A 28 3.85 3.71 10.98
CA GLU A 28 3.56 5.11 11.31
C GLU A 28 4.83 5.96 11.39
N GLN A 29 5.89 5.45 12.01
CA GLN A 29 7.19 6.13 12.07
C GLN A 29 7.83 6.29 10.69
N ALA A 30 7.80 5.24 9.85
CA ALA A 30 8.33 5.31 8.50
C ALA A 30 7.55 6.31 7.64
N TRP A 31 6.22 6.30 7.74
CA TRP A 31 5.35 7.26 7.07
C TRP A 31 5.63 8.70 7.52
N ARG A 32 5.71 8.97 8.83
CA ARG A 32 6.02 10.32 9.32
C ARG A 32 7.43 10.80 8.93
N LYS A 33 8.40 9.89 8.85
CA LYS A 33 9.80 10.23 8.57
C LYS A 33 10.07 10.47 7.09
N ARG A 34 9.42 9.70 6.20
CA ARG A 34 9.74 9.69 4.76
C ARG A 34 8.56 10.05 3.85
N GLY A 35 7.36 10.20 4.40
CA GLY A 35 6.14 10.41 3.64
C GLY A 35 5.55 9.11 3.06
N LEU A 36 4.54 9.29 2.21
CA LEU A 36 3.93 8.21 1.43
C LEU A 36 4.82 7.86 0.22
N PRO A 37 4.79 6.61 -0.26
CA PRO A 37 5.57 6.23 -1.43
C PRO A 37 5.08 6.93 -2.70
N GLU A 38 5.98 7.11 -3.67
CA GLU A 38 5.64 7.69 -4.96
C GLU A 38 4.55 6.88 -5.68
N GLY A 39 3.52 7.58 -6.17
CA GLY A 39 2.35 6.96 -6.81
C GLY A 39 1.28 6.48 -5.83
N PHE A 40 1.46 6.65 -4.51
CA PHE A 40 0.38 6.54 -3.53
C PHE A 40 -0.42 7.85 -3.49
N VAL A 41 -1.73 7.76 -3.69
CA VAL A 41 -2.64 8.90 -3.72
C VAL A 41 -2.97 9.30 -2.28
N ASP A 42 -2.57 10.51 -1.88
CA ASP A 42 -3.05 11.12 -0.65
C ASP A 42 -4.38 11.82 -0.91
N ASP A 43 -5.47 11.12 -0.60
CA ASP A 43 -6.85 11.59 -0.74
C ASP A 43 -7.40 12.20 0.56
N GLY A 44 -6.52 12.47 1.53
CA GLY A 44 -6.88 12.93 2.87
C GLY A 44 -7.48 11.85 3.76
N ASP A 45 -7.60 10.60 3.29
CA ASP A 45 -8.16 9.47 4.03
C ASP A 45 -7.14 8.32 4.14
N VAL A 46 -6.01 8.75 4.70
CA VAL A 46 -4.77 8.07 5.14
C VAL A 46 -4.85 7.02 6.27
N HIS A 47 -5.06 5.70 6.07
CA HIS A 47 -5.23 4.76 7.22
C HIS A 47 -4.21 3.63 7.33
N ILE A 48 -3.84 3.30 8.57
CA ILE A 48 -3.13 2.06 8.89
C ILE A 48 -4.17 0.99 9.20
N ARG A 49 -4.11 -0.13 8.46
CA ARG A 49 -5.03 -1.25 8.51
C ARG A 49 -4.31 -2.57 8.74
N ARG A 50 -5.07 -3.62 9.04
CA ARG A 50 -4.55 -4.98 9.20
C ARG A 50 -5.31 -5.95 8.30
N GLU A 51 -4.59 -6.81 7.60
CA GLU A 51 -5.20 -7.90 6.85
C GLU A 51 -5.70 -8.98 7.85
N PRO A 52 -7.02 -9.27 7.91
CA PRO A 52 -7.60 -10.14 8.94
C PRO A 52 -7.04 -11.57 8.97
N GLY A 53 -6.64 -12.12 7.83
CA GLY A 53 -6.11 -13.48 7.67
C GLY A 53 -4.62 -13.59 7.98
N SER A 54 -3.77 -12.82 7.31
CA SER A 54 -2.31 -12.86 7.49
C SER A 54 -1.81 -12.04 8.68
N GLY A 55 -2.63 -11.09 9.18
CA GLY A 55 -2.23 -10.18 10.25
C GLY A 55 -1.24 -9.09 9.81
N VAL A 56 -0.98 -8.96 8.50
CA VAL A 56 -0.08 -7.95 7.94
C VAL A 56 -0.64 -6.55 8.17
N VAL A 57 0.20 -5.63 8.64
CA VAL A 57 -0.17 -4.23 8.83
C VAL A 57 0.32 -3.39 7.66
N TYR A 58 -0.58 -2.58 7.08
CA TYR A 58 -0.34 -1.80 5.87
C TYR A 58 -1.05 -0.46 5.92
N ILE A 59 -0.67 0.45 5.03
CA ILE A 59 -1.32 1.74 4.80
C ILE A 59 -2.28 1.60 3.62
N SER A 60 -3.48 2.16 3.73
CA SER A 60 -4.46 2.24 2.64
C SER A 60 -5.20 3.56 2.58
N ASN A 61 -5.78 3.81 1.41
CA ASN A 61 -6.57 5.00 1.07
C ASN A 61 -7.91 4.60 0.43
N LYS A 62 -8.73 5.58 0.00
CA LYS A 62 -10.02 5.28 -0.65
C LYS A 62 -9.87 4.59 -2.00
N ALA A 63 -8.73 4.81 -2.68
CA ALA A 63 -8.39 4.11 -3.92
C ALA A 63 -7.97 2.64 -3.70
N GLN A 64 -8.06 2.15 -2.46
CA GLN A 64 -7.67 0.78 -2.07
C GLN A 64 -6.21 0.44 -2.41
N GLN A 65 -5.35 1.46 -2.51
CA GLN A 65 -3.92 1.23 -2.62
C GLN A 65 -3.40 0.66 -1.31
N MET A 66 -2.41 -0.22 -1.40
CA MET A 66 -1.77 -0.81 -0.24
C MET A 66 -0.31 -0.39 -0.22
N ALA A 67 0.18 0.07 0.92
CA ALA A 67 1.60 0.33 1.11
C ALA A 67 2.10 -0.29 2.41
N MET A 68 3.21 -1.01 2.34
CA MET A 68 3.70 -1.82 3.45
C MET A 68 5.12 -1.41 3.82
N LEU A 69 5.53 -1.74 5.05
CA LEU A 69 6.90 -1.54 5.48
C LEU A 69 7.82 -2.52 4.74
N ASN A 70 8.73 -2.00 3.93
CA ASN A 70 9.80 -2.73 3.28
C ASN A 70 11.15 -2.08 3.64
N GLU A 71 12.06 -2.83 4.25
CA GLU A 71 13.42 -2.35 4.60
C GLU A 71 13.46 -0.97 5.32
N GLY A 72 12.46 -0.65 6.15
CA GLY A 72 12.41 0.62 6.90
C GLY A 72 11.83 1.82 6.12
N ARG A 73 11.25 1.60 4.95
CA ARG A 73 10.50 2.58 4.15
C ARG A 73 9.11 2.01 3.84
N ILE A 74 8.14 2.89 3.64
CA ILE A 74 6.83 2.46 3.14
C ILE A 74 6.95 2.34 1.62
N GLU A 75 6.54 1.20 1.08
CA GLU A 75 6.56 0.91 -0.34
C GLU A 75 5.20 0.43 -0.82
N LEU A 76 4.82 0.81 -2.03
CA LEU A 76 3.56 0.40 -2.63
C LEU A 76 3.57 -1.11 -2.89
N TYR A 77 2.62 -1.81 -2.28
CA TYR A 77 2.32 -3.20 -2.58
C TYR A 77 1.23 -3.22 -3.64
N TRP A 78 1.46 -3.95 -4.72
CA TRP A 78 0.60 -3.87 -5.89
C TRP A 78 0.50 -5.23 -6.59
N GLN A 79 -0.71 -5.51 -7.07
CA GLN A 79 -0.97 -6.62 -7.96
C GLN A 79 -0.96 -6.10 -9.39
N CYS A 80 -0.05 -6.65 -10.19
CA CYS A 80 0.11 -6.23 -11.57
C CYS A 80 -1.02 -6.78 -12.45
N PRO A 81 -1.85 -5.91 -13.06
CA PRO A 81 -2.88 -6.27 -13.99
C PRO A 81 -2.21 -6.78 -15.27
N GLY A 82 -2.57 -7.99 -15.68
CA GLY A 82 -2.05 -8.64 -16.89
C GLY A 82 -0.90 -9.60 -16.65
N CYS A 83 0.00 -9.34 -15.69
CA CYS A 83 1.12 -10.25 -15.43
C CYS A 83 0.87 -11.25 -14.29
N ARG A 84 -0.27 -11.13 -13.58
CA ARG A 84 -0.68 -12.01 -12.45
C ARG A 84 0.32 -12.08 -11.28
N ASN A 85 1.31 -11.21 -11.24
CA ASN A 85 2.28 -11.13 -10.14
C ASN A 85 1.82 -10.10 -9.11
N GLU A 86 2.08 -10.37 -7.84
CA GLU A 86 1.88 -9.46 -6.73
C GLU A 86 3.18 -9.25 -5.98
N GLY A 87 3.35 -8.05 -5.41
CA GLY A 87 4.55 -7.73 -4.67
C GLY A 87 4.77 -6.23 -4.54
N PHE A 88 5.94 -5.89 -4.03
CA PHE A 88 6.40 -4.52 -3.98
C PHE A 88 6.60 -3.99 -5.40
N LYS A 89 6.01 -2.83 -5.70
CA LYS A 89 6.00 -2.24 -7.06
C LYS A 89 7.41 -2.17 -7.64
N ASN A 90 8.40 -1.73 -6.85
CA ASN A 90 9.76 -1.60 -7.35
C ASN A 90 10.35 -2.96 -7.71
N THR A 91 10.14 -3.98 -6.88
CA THR A 91 10.55 -5.36 -7.17
C THR A 91 9.87 -5.91 -8.43
N LEU A 92 8.58 -5.65 -8.63
CA LEU A 92 7.86 -6.13 -9.82
C LEU A 92 8.39 -5.47 -11.12
N ILE A 93 8.67 -4.17 -11.08
CA ILE A 93 9.21 -3.44 -12.23
C ILE A 93 10.64 -3.90 -12.53
N HIS A 94 11.50 -3.99 -11.51
CA HIS A 94 12.92 -4.31 -11.70
C HIS A 94 13.19 -5.79 -11.97
N THR A 95 12.48 -6.71 -11.31
CA THR A 95 12.76 -8.16 -11.39
C THR A 95 11.99 -8.83 -12.52
N LEU A 96 10.74 -8.42 -12.76
CA LEU A 96 9.85 -9.07 -13.72
C LEU A 96 9.64 -8.25 -15.00
N GLY A 97 10.30 -7.10 -15.13
CA GLY A 97 10.13 -6.19 -16.27
C GLY A 97 8.67 -5.72 -16.45
N CYS A 98 7.87 -5.79 -15.38
CA CYS A 98 6.44 -5.49 -15.43
C CYS A 98 6.24 -3.98 -15.60
N SER A 99 6.25 -3.55 -16.85
CA SER A 99 6.04 -2.18 -17.28
C SER A 99 4.55 -1.99 -17.49
N TYR A 100 3.89 -1.44 -16.47
CA TYR A 100 2.55 -0.86 -16.63
C TYR A 100 2.73 0.65 -16.47
N GLU A 101 2.49 1.40 -17.54
CA GLU A 101 2.25 2.82 -17.37
C GLU A 101 0.91 2.94 -16.64
N THR A 102 0.90 3.54 -15.45
CA THR A 102 -0.33 4.03 -14.82
C THR A 102 -0.88 5.14 -15.71
N LYS A 103 -1.59 4.78 -16.78
CA LYS A 103 -2.41 5.77 -17.48
C LYS A 103 -3.51 6.19 -16.51
N PRO A 104 -3.72 7.51 -16.29
CA PRO A 104 -4.82 7.98 -15.45
C PRO A 104 -6.13 7.37 -15.95
N PHE A 105 -6.97 6.94 -15.01
CA PHE A 105 -8.28 6.32 -15.28
C PHE A 105 -9.03 7.16 -16.33
N GLY A 106 -9.25 6.59 -17.53
CA GLY A 106 -9.99 7.27 -18.60
C GLY A 106 -9.54 7.03 -20.05
N LEU A 107 -8.40 6.37 -20.29
CA LEU A 107 -7.96 6.05 -21.65
C LEU A 107 -7.86 4.54 -21.84
N SER A 108 -8.78 3.99 -22.64
CA SER A 108 -8.71 2.63 -23.18
C SER A 108 -7.45 2.49 -24.04
N GLY A 109 -6.35 2.07 -23.44
CA GLY A 109 -5.08 1.83 -24.11
C GLY A 109 -4.81 0.34 -24.20
N SER A 110 -4.72 -0.15 -25.44
CA SER A 110 -4.46 -1.55 -25.78
C SER A 110 -3.20 -2.11 -25.13
N LEU A 111 -3.25 -3.40 -24.76
CA LEU A 111 -2.13 -4.22 -24.29
C LEU A 111 -1.06 -4.28 -25.40
N VAL A 112 0.02 -3.51 -25.25
CA VAL A 112 1.21 -3.69 -26.11
C VAL A 112 2.25 -4.44 -25.30
N PRO A 113 2.55 -5.72 -25.61
CA PRO A 113 3.65 -6.42 -24.97
C PRO A 113 4.99 -5.77 -25.33
N PRO A 114 6.04 -5.92 -24.49
CA PRO A 114 7.35 -5.37 -24.78
C PRO A 114 7.91 -5.98 -26.08
N PRO A 115 8.75 -5.23 -26.83
CA PRO A 115 9.44 -5.78 -27.98
C PRO A 115 10.37 -6.92 -27.55
N VAL A 116 10.29 -8.04 -28.28
CA VAL A 116 11.16 -9.23 -28.16
C VAL A 116 12.58 -8.89 -28.60
#